data_AF-A0A3B3UA81-F1
#
_entry.id   AF-A0A3B3UA81-F1
#
_cell.length_a   1.000
_cell.length_b   1.000
_cell.length_c   1.000
_cell.angle_alpha   90.00
_cell.angle_beta   90.00
_cell.angle_gamma   90.00
#
_symmetry.space_group_name_H-M   'P 1'
#
loop_
_entity.id
_entity.type
_entity.pdbx_description
1 polymer ?
#
loop_
_entity_poly.entity_id
_entity_poly.type
_entity_poly.pdbx_seq_one_letter_code
_entity_poly.pdbx_strand_id
1 'polypeptide(L)'
;MKNWFPKSAWPCLTHACEEPDCVFCSHTSKRYLLYDVNPPEGFNLRRDVYIRMASLVKTLRKEGDDWVLVLPPWGRLYHWQSPDIHQIRIPWGEFFSLTSLQANVPVIEYEEFIAENGGPFIDQVLVLQNYAEGWTDGKWEEKVDERACIEKLLYTKDKQGYYSHLYI
;
A
#
# COMPACT_ATOMS: atom_id res chain seq x y z
N MET A 1 7.73 21.18 44.51
CA MET A 1 8.28 19.86 44.14
C MET A 1 8.29 19.76 42.63
N LYS A 2 9.48 19.48 42.08
CA LYS A 2 9.82 18.90 40.76
C LYS A 2 8.87 19.14 39.57
N ASN A 3 9.39 19.90 38.60
CA ASN A 3 9.01 19.87 37.19
C ASN A 3 9.07 18.45 36.61
N TRP A 4 8.15 18.12 35.70
CA TRP A 4 8.45 17.26 34.55
C TRP A 4 7.51 17.59 33.37
N PHE A 5 8.05 18.28 32.37
CA PHE A 5 7.55 18.25 30.99
C PHE A 5 8.27 17.12 30.24
N PRO A 6 7.65 16.59 29.18
CA PRO A 6 8.36 16.63 27.91
C PRO A 6 7.60 17.47 26.87
N LYS A 7 8.40 18.33 26.22
CA LYS A 7 8.15 18.97 24.93
C LYS A 7 8.16 17.89 23.85
N SER A 8 7.21 17.85 22.91
CA SER A 8 7.36 18.24 21.48
C SER A 8 6.48 17.26 20.67
N ALA A 9 5.78 17.60 19.59
CA ALA A 9 5.72 18.81 18.79
C ALA A 9 4.29 19.03 18.26
N TRP A 10 3.91 20.29 18.17
CA TRP A 10 2.65 20.84 17.66
C TRP A 10 2.72 20.99 16.12
N PRO A 11 1.58 21.14 15.41
CA PRO A 11 1.53 21.10 13.95
C PRO A 11 2.23 22.31 13.31
N CYS A 12 2.93 22.09 12.19
CA CYS A 12 3.48 23.14 11.33
C CYS A 12 2.35 24.01 10.76
N LEU A 13 2.11 25.17 11.38
CA LEU A 13 1.39 26.27 10.77
C LEU A 13 2.35 27.02 9.84
N THR A 14 1.97 27.17 8.58
CA THR A 14 2.65 27.97 7.57
C THR A 14 2.69 29.45 7.98
N HIS A 15 3.78 29.86 8.64
CA HIS A 15 4.22 31.25 8.65
C HIS A 15 5.69 31.31 8.22
N ALA A 16 5.96 32.22 7.30
CA ALA A 16 7.24 32.42 6.64
C ALA A 16 8.40 32.60 7.64
N CYS A 17 9.49 31.87 7.41
CA CYS A 17 10.73 32.03 8.18
C CYS A 17 11.57 33.14 7.54
N GLU A 18 11.77 34.26 8.26
CA GLU A 18 12.88 35.20 8.06
C GLU A 18 13.81 35.08 9.27
N GLU A 19 14.94 34.35 9.13
CA GLU A 19 16.25 34.46 9.85
C GLU A 19 17.05 33.12 9.79
N PRO A 20 18.40 33.12 9.91
CA PRO A 20 19.30 32.39 8.99
C PRO A 20 19.62 30.92 9.32
N ASP A 21 18.95 30.29 10.28
CA ASP A 21 19.18 28.89 10.67
C ASP A 21 18.03 27.97 10.26
N CYS A 22 17.59 28.05 9.00
CA CYS A 22 16.68 27.06 8.43
C CYS A 22 17.41 25.71 8.27
N VAL A 23 17.34 24.87 9.30
CA VAL A 23 17.45 23.42 9.11
C VAL A 23 16.30 23.03 8.20
N PHE A 24 16.60 22.62 6.96
CA PHE A 24 15.59 22.01 6.09
C PHE A 24 14.99 20.82 6.85
N CYS A 25 13.78 20.97 7.38
CA CYS A 25 12.93 19.82 7.67
C CYS A 25 12.63 19.19 6.31
N SER A 26 13.45 18.23 5.91
CA SER A 26 13.12 17.27 4.87
C SER A 26 11.92 16.47 5.38
N HIS A 27 10.72 17.03 5.22
CA HIS A 27 9.48 16.32 5.46
C HIS A 27 9.37 15.28 4.34
N THR A 28 9.95 14.09 4.54
CA THR A 28 9.61 12.95 3.70
C THR A 28 8.12 12.72 3.92
N SER A 29 7.30 13.14 2.97
CA SER A 29 5.87 12.88 3.02
C SER A 29 5.70 11.36 3.06
N LYS A 30 5.07 10.86 4.13
CA LYS A 30 4.75 9.44 4.31
C LYS A 30 3.90 8.99 3.13
N ARG A 31 4.33 7.94 2.43
CA ARG A 31 3.62 7.37 1.27
C ARG A 31 3.13 5.97 1.60
N TYR A 32 1.94 5.62 1.12
CA TYR A 32 1.35 4.32 1.34
C TYR A 32 1.36 3.52 0.04
N LEU A 33 1.90 2.30 0.10
CA LEU A 33 1.81 1.34 -0.98
C LEU A 33 0.70 0.34 -0.64
N LEU A 34 -0.33 0.31 -1.48
CA LEU A 34 -1.38 -0.70 -1.45
C LEU A 34 -1.19 -1.63 -2.65
N TYR A 35 -1.55 -2.90 -2.49
CA TYR A 35 -1.56 -3.87 -3.58
C TYR A 35 -2.75 -4.80 -3.41
N ASP A 36 -3.21 -5.37 -4.51
CA ASP A 36 -4.19 -6.44 -4.51
C ASP A 36 -3.68 -7.60 -5.37
N VAL A 37 -4.26 -8.77 -5.17
CA VAL A 37 -3.92 -10.01 -5.88
C VAL A 37 -5.18 -10.48 -6.59
N ASN A 38 -5.01 -10.99 -7.81
CA ASN A 38 -6.10 -11.54 -8.61
C ASN A 38 -7.02 -12.45 -7.75
N PRO A 39 -8.36 -12.26 -7.75
CA PRO A 39 -9.27 -13.00 -6.89
C PRO A 39 -9.10 -14.54 -6.82
N PRO A 40 -8.82 -15.27 -7.91
CA PRO A 40 -8.65 -16.73 -7.86
C PRO A 40 -7.40 -17.18 -7.09
N GLU A 41 -6.48 -16.27 -6.75
CA GLU A 41 -5.22 -16.66 -6.12
C GLU A 41 -5.39 -17.08 -4.66
N GLY A 42 -4.81 -18.24 -4.34
CA GLY A 42 -4.86 -18.85 -3.02
C GLY A 42 -3.98 -18.15 -1.97
N PHE A 43 -4.18 -18.53 -0.71
CA PHE A 43 -3.50 -17.95 0.45
C PHE A 43 -1.96 -17.96 0.33
N ASN A 44 -1.38 -19.09 -0.11
CA ASN A 44 0.07 -19.21 -0.22
C ASN A 44 0.67 -18.35 -1.34
N LEU A 45 -0.02 -18.18 -2.46
CA LEU A 45 0.48 -17.28 -3.51
C LEU A 45 0.42 -15.83 -3.04
N ARG A 46 -0.63 -15.43 -2.33
CA ARG A 46 -0.72 -14.09 -1.72
C ARG A 46 0.44 -13.82 -0.75
N ARG A 47 0.90 -14.83 0.00
CA ARG A 47 2.10 -14.72 0.86
C ARG A 47 3.38 -14.51 0.05
N ASP A 48 3.52 -15.16 -1.11
CA ASP A 48 4.64 -14.91 -2.02
C ASP A 48 4.61 -13.48 -2.58
N VAL A 49 3.42 -13.01 -3.01
CA VAL A 49 3.24 -11.62 -3.48
C VAL A 49 3.65 -10.62 -2.41
N TYR A 50 3.30 -10.86 -1.13
CA TYR A 50 3.73 -10.01 -0.02
C TYR A 50 5.25 -9.87 0.06
N ILE A 51 6.02 -10.94 -0.13
CA ILE A 51 7.49 -10.89 -0.09
C ILE A 51 8.03 -9.99 -1.21
N ARG A 52 7.42 -10.08 -2.41
CA ARG A 52 7.78 -9.24 -3.55
C ARG A 52 7.48 -7.76 -3.28
N MET A 53 6.31 -7.45 -2.72
CA MET A 53 5.93 -6.07 -2.35
C MET A 53 6.78 -5.50 -1.22
N ALA A 54 7.09 -6.30 -0.20
CA ALA A 54 8.01 -5.91 0.87
C ALA A 54 9.40 -5.59 0.31
N SER A 55 9.89 -6.35 -0.67
CA SER A 55 11.17 -6.09 -1.33
C SER A 55 11.15 -4.80 -2.15
N LEU A 56 10.04 -4.49 -2.82
CA LEU A 56 9.83 -3.21 -3.48
C LEU A 56 9.90 -2.04 -2.49
N VAL A 57 9.17 -2.13 -1.37
CA VAL A 57 9.19 -1.08 -0.32
C VAL A 57 10.60 -0.88 0.24
N LYS A 58 11.37 -1.95 0.47
CA LYS A 58 12.78 -1.81 0.89
C LYS A 58 13.62 -1.03 -0.12
N THR A 59 13.35 -1.19 -1.42
CA THR A 59 14.08 -0.48 -2.47
C THR A 59 13.67 0.98 -2.50
N LEU A 60 12.36 1.27 -2.50
CA LEU A 60 11.83 2.64 -2.48
C LEU A 60 12.31 3.44 -1.25
N ARG A 61 12.39 2.81 -0.08
CA ARG A 61 12.90 3.47 1.12
C ARG A 61 14.39 3.76 1.08
N LYS A 62 15.18 3.01 0.30
CA LYS A 62 16.61 3.33 0.08
C LYS A 62 16.78 4.56 -0.81
N GLU A 63 15.79 4.85 -1.66
CA GLU A 63 15.79 6.01 -2.56
C GLU A 63 15.40 7.32 -1.85
N GLY A 64 14.93 7.25 -0.59
CA GLY A 64 14.75 8.41 0.29
C GLY A 64 13.30 8.74 0.65
N ASP A 65 12.33 8.01 0.11
CA ASP A 65 10.92 8.18 0.45
C ASP A 65 10.50 7.34 1.67
N ASP A 66 9.59 7.86 2.50
CA ASP A 66 9.05 7.13 3.65
C ASP A 66 7.82 6.30 3.25
N TRP A 67 8.07 5.15 2.61
CA TRP A 67 7.02 4.22 2.19
C TRP A 67 6.59 3.26 3.30
N VAL A 68 5.28 3.13 3.49
CA VAL A 68 4.63 2.14 4.36
C VAL A 68 3.78 1.19 3.53
N LEU A 69 3.94 -0.12 3.75
CA LEU A 69 3.14 -1.13 3.08
C LEU A 69 1.82 -1.32 3.84
N VAL A 70 0.70 -1.12 3.15
CA VAL A 70 -0.63 -1.42 3.69
C VAL A 70 -0.94 -2.87 3.38
N LEU A 71 -1.30 -3.64 4.41
CA LEU A 71 -1.62 -5.04 4.27
C LEU A 71 -3.05 -5.20 3.73
N PRO A 72 -3.25 -5.83 2.56
CA PRO A 72 -4.58 -6.02 2.00
C PRO A 72 -5.34 -7.04 2.86
N PRO A 73 -6.58 -6.76 3.25
CA PRO A 73 -7.30 -7.65 4.15
C PRO A 73 -7.63 -8.96 3.42
N TRP A 74 -7.60 -10.08 4.15
CA TRP A 74 -7.92 -11.38 3.56
C TRP A 74 -9.42 -11.45 3.25
N GLY A 75 -9.73 -11.74 1.98
CA GLY A 75 -11.09 -11.90 1.49
C GLY A 75 -11.46 -13.36 1.25
N ARG A 76 -12.44 -13.56 0.36
CA ARG A 76 -12.95 -14.88 -0.03
C ARG A 76 -11.87 -15.69 -0.75
N LEU A 77 -11.10 -16.45 0.01
CA LEU A 77 -10.21 -17.46 -0.54
C LEU A 77 -11.09 -18.55 -1.19
N TYR A 78 -11.08 -18.65 -2.52
CA TYR A 78 -11.95 -19.55 -3.30
C TYR A 78 -11.93 -21.01 -2.83
N HIS A 79 -10.88 -21.45 -2.15
CA HIS A 79 -10.72 -22.82 -1.66
C HIS A 79 -11.10 -23.03 -0.18
N TRP A 80 -11.35 -21.97 0.59
CA TRP A 80 -11.55 -22.04 2.05
C TRP A 80 -12.94 -21.53 2.47
N GLN A 81 -13.97 -21.87 1.71
CA GLN A 81 -15.35 -21.50 2.04
C GLN A 81 -15.87 -22.40 3.16
N SER A 82 -15.79 -21.93 4.40
CA SER A 82 -16.65 -22.45 5.45
C SER A 82 -18.02 -21.79 5.30
N PRO A 83 -19.11 -22.53 5.02
CA PRO A 83 -20.42 -21.95 4.74
C PRO A 83 -20.95 -21.09 5.91
N ASP A 84 -20.45 -21.32 7.13
CA ASP A 84 -20.93 -20.69 8.36
C ASP A 84 -20.03 -19.55 8.89
N ILE A 85 -18.96 -19.16 8.17
CA ILE A 85 -18.02 -18.13 8.64
C ILE A 85 -18.02 -16.94 7.67
N HIS A 86 -18.28 -15.74 8.20
CA HIS A 86 -18.20 -14.50 7.45
C HIS A 86 -16.73 -14.11 7.20
N GLN A 87 -16.08 -14.78 6.25
CA GLN A 87 -14.66 -14.62 5.92
C GLN A 87 -14.43 -13.46 4.94
N ILE A 88 -14.75 -12.24 5.38
CA ILE A 88 -14.57 -11.03 4.59
C ILE A 88 -13.77 -10.03 5.42
N ARG A 89 -12.78 -9.39 4.81
CA ARG A 89 -11.92 -8.36 5.42
C ARG A 89 -11.19 -8.81 6.70
N ILE A 90 -10.64 -10.02 6.71
CA ILE A 90 -9.89 -10.52 7.88
C ILE A 90 -8.52 -9.82 7.93
N PRO A 91 -8.09 -9.25 9.06
CA PRO A 91 -6.79 -8.60 9.17
C PRO A 91 -5.64 -9.62 9.17
N TRP A 92 -4.43 -9.18 8.87
CA TRP A 92 -3.25 -10.03 8.91
C TRP A 92 -2.88 -10.51 10.32
N GLY A 93 -3.20 -9.71 11.33
CA GLY A 93 -3.00 -10.05 12.74
C GLY A 93 -3.62 -11.37 13.20
N GLU A 94 -4.64 -11.88 12.50
CA GLU A 94 -5.25 -13.19 12.79
C GLU A 94 -4.35 -14.38 12.40
N PHE A 95 -3.46 -14.18 11.43
CA PHE A 95 -2.61 -15.24 10.88
C PHE A 95 -1.12 -15.03 11.15
N PHE A 96 -0.68 -13.77 11.29
CA PHE A 96 0.72 -13.39 11.38
C PHE A 96 0.97 -12.39 12.51
N SER A 97 2.13 -12.52 13.15
CA SER A 97 2.62 -11.50 14.09
C SER A 97 2.98 -10.22 13.33
N LEU A 98 2.20 -9.16 13.53
CA LEU A 98 2.47 -7.85 12.92
C LEU A 98 3.84 -7.30 13.33
N THR A 99 4.24 -7.48 14.58
CA THR A 99 5.57 -7.06 15.06
C THR A 99 6.69 -7.75 14.29
N SER A 100 6.52 -9.03 13.93
CA SER A 100 7.50 -9.77 13.13
C SER A 100 7.56 -9.26 11.69
N LEU A 101 6.43 -8.86 11.11
CA LEU A 101 6.40 -8.24 9.78
C LEU A 101 7.03 -6.84 9.80
N GLN A 102 6.70 -6.03 10.81
CA GLN A 102 7.19 -4.67 11.02
C GLN A 102 8.71 -4.61 11.24
N ALA A 103 9.31 -5.66 11.82
CA ALA A 103 10.76 -5.79 11.95
C ALA A 103 11.47 -5.85 10.59
N ASN A 104 10.77 -6.22 9.52
CA ASN A 104 11.33 -6.35 8.18
C ASN A 104 11.08 -5.13 7.28
N VAL A 105 9.84 -4.63 7.26
CA VAL A 105 9.41 -3.41 6.55
C VAL A 105 8.29 -2.74 7.33
N PRO A 106 8.10 -1.41 7.24
CA PRO A 106 6.98 -0.75 7.89
C PRO A 106 5.67 -1.25 7.26
N VAL A 107 4.86 -1.92 8.07
CA VAL A 107 3.54 -2.42 7.67
C VAL A 107 2.47 -1.89 8.60
N ILE A 108 1.29 -1.63 8.04
CA ILE A 108 0.06 -1.32 8.77
C ILE A 108 -1.11 -2.13 8.20
N GLU A 109 -2.13 -2.35 9.01
CA GLU A 109 -3.36 -2.96 8.54
C GLU A 109 -4.18 -1.98 7.69
N TYR A 110 -5.04 -2.49 6.81
CA TYR A 110 -5.88 -1.65 5.95
C TYR A 110 -6.80 -0.70 6.72
N GLU A 111 -7.39 -1.17 7.83
CA GLU A 111 -8.26 -0.33 8.67
C GLU A 111 -7.46 0.79 9.38
N GLU A 112 -6.19 0.54 9.72
CA GLU A 112 -5.28 1.57 10.26
C GLU A 112 -4.96 2.62 9.20
N PHE A 113 -4.73 2.20 7.95
CA PHE A 113 -4.57 3.13 6.82
C PHE A 113 -5.80 4.03 6.64
N ILE A 114 -7.02 3.48 6.67
CA ILE A 114 -8.25 4.28 6.54
C ILE A 114 -8.34 5.32 7.67
N ALA A 115 -8.02 4.92 8.90
CA ALA A 115 -8.04 5.79 10.06
C ALA A 115 -7.00 6.92 9.97
N GLU A 116 -5.77 6.61 9.54
CA GLU A 116 -4.69 7.61 9.38
C GLU A 116 -4.93 8.56 8.21
N ASN A 117 -5.43 8.04 7.08
CA ASN A 117 -5.60 8.79 5.84
C ASN A 117 -6.91 9.59 5.78
N GLY A 118 -7.80 9.42 6.77
CA GLY A 118 -9.09 10.10 6.81
C GLY A 118 -10.12 9.52 5.83
N GLY A 119 -9.93 8.28 5.39
CA GLY A 119 -10.85 7.57 4.50
C GLY A 119 -10.17 6.60 3.53
N PRO A 120 -10.97 5.83 2.77
CA PRO A 120 -10.48 4.85 1.79
C PRO A 120 -10.11 5.50 0.45
N PHE A 121 -9.48 6.68 0.50
CA PHE A 121 -9.10 7.42 -0.70
C PHE A 121 -7.70 7.03 -1.15
N ILE A 122 -7.57 6.68 -2.43
CA ILE A 122 -6.31 6.28 -3.06
C ILE A 122 -6.06 7.25 -4.20
N ASP A 123 -4.88 7.88 -4.20
CA ASP A 123 -4.54 8.92 -5.19
C ASP A 123 -4.32 8.33 -6.60
N GLN A 124 -3.66 7.18 -6.68
CA GLN A 124 -3.31 6.54 -7.94
C GLN A 124 -3.44 5.02 -7.86
N VAL A 125 -4.04 4.44 -8.89
CA VAL A 125 -4.15 2.99 -9.09
C VAL A 125 -3.39 2.61 -10.36
N LEU A 126 -2.39 1.75 -10.22
CA LEU A 126 -1.63 1.19 -11.33
C LEU A 126 -2.08 -0.26 -11.57
N VAL A 127 -2.68 -0.51 -12.73
CA VAL A 127 -3.07 -1.86 -13.14
C VAL A 127 -1.91 -2.51 -13.90
N LEU A 128 -1.26 -3.48 -13.27
CA LEU A 128 -0.14 -4.20 -13.85
C LEU A 128 -0.62 -5.17 -14.93
N GLN A 129 0.03 -5.15 -16.09
CA GLN A 129 -0.27 -6.00 -17.23
C GLN A 129 1.01 -6.38 -17.97
N ASN A 130 0.96 -7.45 -18.76
CA ASN A 130 2.04 -7.80 -19.68
C ASN A 130 2.11 -6.82 -20.86
N TYR A 131 3.23 -6.83 -21.59
CA TYR A 131 3.31 -6.19 -22.91
C TYR A 131 2.40 -6.96 -23.89
N ALA A 132 1.58 -6.24 -24.65
CA ALA A 132 0.63 -6.83 -25.61
C ALA A 132 1.36 -7.59 -26.73
N GLU A 133 2.53 -7.09 -27.10
CA GLU A 133 3.45 -7.67 -28.06
C GLU A 133 4.20 -8.91 -27.55
N GLY A 134 4.16 -9.18 -26.24
CA GLY A 134 4.93 -10.24 -25.60
C GLY A 134 6.45 -9.99 -25.66
N TRP A 135 7.23 -11.06 -25.66
CA TRP A 135 8.67 -11.01 -25.92
C TRP A 135 9.03 -12.01 -27.02
N THR A 136 9.96 -11.63 -27.90
CA THR A 136 10.44 -12.49 -28.98
C THR A 136 11.86 -12.98 -28.70
N ASP A 137 12.23 -14.11 -29.32
CA ASP A 137 13.62 -14.57 -29.46
C ASP A 137 14.39 -14.83 -28.16
N GLY A 138 13.69 -15.16 -27.07
CA GLY A 138 14.32 -15.56 -25.80
C GLY A 138 15.02 -14.43 -25.04
N LYS A 139 14.90 -13.18 -25.50
CA LYS A 139 15.44 -12.02 -24.81
C LYS A 139 14.37 -11.42 -23.90
N TRP A 140 14.41 -11.79 -22.62
CA TRP A 140 13.59 -11.16 -21.59
C TRP A 140 14.33 -9.96 -21.01
N GLU A 141 13.66 -8.81 -20.94
CA GLU A 141 14.21 -7.56 -20.39
C GLU A 141 13.30 -7.05 -19.27
N GLU A 142 13.90 -6.61 -18.17
CA GLU A 142 13.19 -5.97 -17.07
C GLU A 142 12.89 -4.52 -17.44
N LYS A 143 11.61 -4.21 -17.69
CA LYS A 143 11.15 -2.87 -18.07
C LYS A 143 9.70 -2.64 -17.66
N VAL A 144 9.37 -1.39 -17.36
CA VAL A 144 8.03 -0.93 -17.03
C VAL A 144 7.71 0.35 -17.81
N ASP A 145 6.58 0.36 -18.52
CA ASP A 145 6.11 1.48 -19.34
C ASP A 145 4.63 1.74 -19.04
N GLU A 146 4.21 3.00 -19.07
CA GLU A 146 2.79 3.33 -19.11
C GLU A 146 2.22 2.98 -20.49
N ARG A 147 1.15 2.17 -20.52
CA ARG A 147 0.53 1.66 -21.75
C ARG A 147 -0.98 1.64 -21.61
N ALA A 148 -1.67 1.60 -22.75
CA ALA A 148 -3.12 1.40 -22.77
C ALA A 148 -3.49 0.04 -22.18
N CYS A 149 -4.60 -0.02 -21.42
CA CYS A 149 -5.09 -1.26 -20.84
C CYS A 149 -5.44 -2.27 -21.94
N ILE A 150 -4.91 -3.49 -21.83
CA ILE A 150 -5.21 -4.60 -22.76
C ILE A 150 -6.63 -5.09 -22.53
N GLU A 151 -6.96 -5.33 -21.26
CA GLU A 151 -8.29 -5.74 -20.84
C GLU A 151 -9.11 -4.55 -20.35
N LYS A 152 -10.44 -4.72 -20.37
CA LYS A 152 -11.35 -3.72 -19.83
C LYS A 152 -11.17 -3.62 -18.33
N LEU A 153 -10.87 -2.40 -17.85
CA LEU A 153 -10.76 -2.11 -16.42
C LEU A 153 -12.04 -2.49 -15.67
N LEU A 154 -11.84 -3.14 -14.52
CA LEU A 154 -12.92 -3.48 -13.59
C LEU A 154 -13.35 -2.30 -12.70
N TYR A 155 -12.63 -1.17 -12.78
CA TYR A 155 -12.96 0.06 -12.08
C TYR A 155 -14.03 0.83 -12.86
N THR A 156 -15.07 1.26 -12.16
CA THR A 156 -16.14 2.07 -12.73
C THR A 156 -16.15 3.45 -12.09
N LYS A 157 -16.34 4.47 -12.94
CA LYS A 157 -16.41 5.85 -12.49
C LYS A 157 -17.82 6.17 -12.01
N ASP A 158 -17.94 6.69 -10.80
CA ASP A 158 -19.21 7.14 -10.25
C ASP A 158 -19.63 8.54 -10.77
N LYS A 159 -20.75 9.05 -10.28
CA LYS A 159 -21.28 10.37 -10.68
C LYS A 159 -20.45 11.53 -10.12
N GLN A 160 -19.71 11.30 -9.05
CA GLN A 160 -18.86 12.26 -8.36
C GLN A 160 -17.45 12.30 -8.98
N GLY A 161 -17.13 11.35 -9.86
CA GLY A 161 -15.88 11.27 -10.59
C GLY A 161 -14.85 10.34 -9.95
N TYR A 162 -15.19 9.63 -8.87
CA TYR A 162 -14.32 8.64 -8.24
C TYR A 162 -14.40 7.30 -8.95
N TYR A 163 -13.28 6.57 -8.95
CA TYR A 163 -13.24 5.21 -9.42
C TYR A 163 -13.51 4.26 -8.26
N SER A 164 -14.43 3.32 -8.47
CA SER A 164 -14.79 2.29 -7.50
C SER A 164 -14.65 0.90 -8.11
N HIS A 165 -14.25 -0.06 -7.28
CA HIS A 165 -14.21 -1.47 -7.62
C HIS A 165 -14.91 -2.26 -6.51
N LEU A 166 -15.78 -3.19 -6.88
CA LEU A 166 -16.67 -3.91 -5.95
C LEU A 166 -15.96 -4.83 -4.95
N TYR A 167 -14.64 -5.00 -5.05
CA TYR A 167 -13.87 -5.98 -4.28
C TYR A 167 -12.78 -5.39 -3.36
N ILE A 168 -12.65 -4.06 -3.27
CA ILE A 168 -11.74 -3.35 -2.35
C ILE A 168 -12.57 -2.56 -1.32
#